data_AF-A0A4Y2HB17-F1
#
_entry.id   AF-A0A4Y2HB17-F1
#
_cell.length_a   1.000
_cell.length_b   1.000
_cell.length_c   1.000
_cell.angle_alpha   90.00
_cell.angle_beta   90.00
_cell.angle_gamma   90.00
#
_symmetry.space_group_name_H-M   'P 1'
#
loop_
_entity.id
_entity.type
_entity.pdbx_description
1 polymer ?
#
loop_
_entity_poly.entity_id
_entity_poly.type
_entity_poly.pdbx_seq_one_letter_code
_entity_poly.pdbx_strand_id
1 'polypeptide(L)'
;MPKRKIGITGDAASRREAIIKRERRVVETEEERSRRLSTMAQRGLDRRAEETEDQLIADCQTCHNVGRRKEPKKQKNKEIDDWQ
;
A
#
# COMPACT_ATOMS: atom_id res chain seq x y z
N MET A 1 7.05 69.86 -21.05
CA MET A 1 7.70 68.93 -20.09
C MET A 1 7.63 67.52 -20.64
N PRO A 2 8.74 66.76 -20.80
CA PRO A 2 8.67 65.40 -21.32
C PRO A 2 8.40 64.40 -20.19
N LYS A 3 7.30 63.65 -20.29
CA LYS A 3 6.95 62.61 -19.31
C LYS A 3 7.84 61.39 -19.52
N ARG A 4 8.58 60.99 -18.48
CA ARG A 4 9.37 59.74 -18.48
C ARG A 4 8.41 58.55 -18.49
N LYS A 5 8.48 57.73 -19.54
CA LYS A 5 7.80 56.42 -19.56
C LYS A 5 8.57 55.49 -18.64
N ILE A 6 7.91 55.04 -17.57
CA ILE A 6 8.40 53.94 -16.72
C ILE A 6 8.41 52.68 -17.59
N GLY A 7 9.61 52.21 -17.91
CA GLY A 7 9.80 50.96 -18.64
C GLY A 7 9.44 49.79 -17.73
N ILE A 8 8.29 49.17 -17.96
CA ILE A 8 7.92 47.87 -17.38
C ILE A 8 8.55 46.75 -18.20
N THR A 9 9.81 46.92 -18.63
CA THR A 9 10.56 45.89 -19.35
C THR A 9 11.28 45.06 -18.28
N GLY A 10 10.51 44.31 -17.51
CA GLY A 10 11.07 43.33 -16.58
C GLY A 10 11.79 42.26 -17.39
N ASP A 11 13.08 42.06 -17.11
CA ASP A 11 13.93 41.11 -17.81
C ASP A 11 13.26 39.71 -17.87
N ALA A 12 12.99 39.24 -19.08
CA ALA A 12 12.25 38.00 -19.30
C ALA A 12 13.02 36.77 -18.82
N ALA A 13 14.36 36.82 -18.82
CA ALA A 13 15.22 35.76 -18.32
C ALA A 13 15.10 35.64 -16.79
N SER A 14 15.20 36.76 -16.07
CA SER A 14 15.04 36.84 -14.60
C SER A 14 13.69 36.30 -14.13
N ARG A 15 12.62 36.58 -14.88
CA ARG A 15 11.29 36.02 -14.58
C ARG A 15 11.24 34.51 -14.74
N ARG A 16 11.88 33.97 -15.79
CA ARG A 16 11.96 32.52 -16.02
C ARG A 16 12.79 31.84 -14.93
N GLU A 17 13.93 32.42 -14.55
CA GLU A 17 14.75 31.89 -13.46
C GLU A 17 14.02 31.88 -12.11
N ALA A 18 13.25 32.93 -11.81
CA ALA A 18 12.45 33.00 -10.60
C ALA A 18 11.38 31.89 -10.54
N ILE A 19 10.76 31.58 -11.68
CA ILE A 19 9.77 30.50 -11.81
C ILE A 19 10.46 29.15 -11.59
N ILE A 20 11.57 28.86 -12.28
CA ILE A 20 12.31 27.60 -12.14
C ILE A 20 12.77 27.39 -10.69
N LYS A 21 13.28 28.44 -10.03
CA LYS A 21 13.70 28.37 -8.63
C LYS A 21 12.51 28.12 -7.69
N ARG A 22 11.32 28.60 -8.02
CA ARG A 22 10.10 28.31 -7.26
C ARG A 22 9.64 26.87 -7.49
N GLU A 23 9.60 26.42 -8.73
CA GLU A 23 9.20 25.05 -9.09
C GLU A 23 10.10 24.02 -8.41
N ARG A 24 11.42 24.22 -8.39
CA ARG A 24 12.35 23.33 -7.67
C ARG A 24 11.98 23.16 -6.18
N ARG A 25 11.66 24.26 -5.51
CA ARG A 25 11.24 24.22 -4.08
C ARG A 25 9.89 23.53 -3.89
N VAL A 26 8.97 23.73 -4.83
CA VAL A 26 7.66 23.05 -4.79
C VAL A 26 7.83 21.55 -4.97
N VAL A 27 8.60 21.12 -5.98
CA VAL A 27 8.86 19.70 -6.24
C VAL A 27 9.52 19.04 -5.04
N GLU A 28 10.54 19.66 -4.43
CA GLU A 28 11.19 19.13 -3.23
C GLU A 28 10.18 18.89 -2.08
N THR A 29 9.26 19.83 -1.85
CA THR A 29 8.21 19.66 -0.83
C THR A 29 7.18 18.59 -1.20
N GLU A 30 6.85 18.47 -2.48
CA GLU A 30 5.92 17.47 -2.98
C GLU A 30 6.52 16.05 -2.89
N GLU A 31 7.80 15.89 -3.22
CA GLU A 31 8.52 14.64 -3.07
C GLU A 31 8.61 14.22 -1.59
N GLU A 32 8.87 15.15 -0.67
CA GLU A 32 8.84 14.83 0.75
C GLU A 32 7.43 14.44 1.24
N ARG A 33 6.39 15.16 0.81
CA ARG A 33 5.00 14.79 1.13
C ARG A 33 4.65 13.42 0.56
N SER A 34 5.05 13.15 -0.68
CA SER A 34 4.84 11.87 -1.37
C SER A 34 5.53 10.72 -0.63
N ARG A 35 6.79 10.91 -0.21
CA ARG A 35 7.52 9.94 0.62
C ARG A 35 6.77 9.62 1.91
N ARG A 36 6.30 10.64 2.64
CA ARG A 36 5.53 10.45 3.89
C ARG A 36 4.22 9.69 3.65
N LEU A 37 3.48 10.05 2.59
CA LEU A 37 2.24 9.36 2.21
C LEU A 37 2.50 7.90 1.83
N SER A 38 3.55 7.63 1.06
CA SER A 38 3.96 6.28 0.67
C SER A 38 4.27 5.41 1.88
N THR A 39 5.03 5.93 2.86
CA THR A 39 5.29 5.20 4.11
C THR A 39 4.01 4.86 4.88
N MET A 40 3.04 5.77 4.93
CA MET A 40 1.75 5.49 5.59
C MET A 40 0.91 4.47 4.82
N ALA A 41 0.91 4.54 3.49
CA ALA A 41 0.22 3.58 2.63
C ALA A 41 0.82 2.18 2.78
N GLN A 42 2.15 2.06 2.78
CA GLN A 42 2.86 0.79 2.97
C GLN A 42 2.47 0.14 4.29
N ARG A 43 2.49 0.91 5.40
CA ARG A 43 2.04 0.40 6.71
C ARG A 43 0.61 -0.11 6.71
N GLY A 44 -0.27 0.50 5.91
CA GLY A 44 -1.65 0.04 5.76
C GLY A 44 -1.76 -1.26 4.94
N LEU A 45 -0.90 -1.42 3.93
CA LEU A 45 -0.83 -2.64 3.14
C LEU A 45 -0.23 -3.80 3.95
N ASP A 46 0.84 -3.56 4.70
CA ASP A 46 1.50 -4.59 5.52
C ASP A 46 0.53 -5.19 6.55
N ARG A 47 -0.28 -4.37 7.23
CA ARG A 47 -1.31 -4.86 8.16
C ARG A 47 -2.36 -5.74 7.47
N ARG A 48 -2.79 -5.35 6.27
CA ARG A 48 -3.75 -6.17 5.49
C ARG A 48 -3.10 -7.48 5.04
N ALA A 49 -1.83 -7.45 4.68
CA ALA A 49 -1.08 -8.64 4.31
C ALA A 49 -0.98 -9.62 5.50
N GLU A 50 -0.62 -9.12 6.68
CA GLU A 50 -0.57 -9.91 7.93
C GLU A 50 -1.94 -10.53 8.25
N GLU A 51 -3.03 -9.76 8.21
CA GLU A 51 -4.40 -10.27 8.39
C GLU A 51 -4.75 -11.38 7.37
N THR A 52 -4.32 -11.24 6.11
CA THR A 52 -4.55 -12.28 5.09
C THR A 52 -3.70 -13.53 5.30
N GLU A 53 -2.44 -13.38 5.72
CA GLU A 53 -1.57 -14.52 6.04
C GLU A 53 -2.14 -15.32 7.21
N ASP A 54 -2.56 -14.65 8.27
CA ASP A 54 -3.23 -15.29 9.42
C ASP A 54 -4.53 -15.98 9.01
N GLN A 55 -5.34 -15.33 8.15
CA GLN A 55 -6.57 -15.91 7.63
C GLN A 55 -6.30 -17.17 6.79
N LEU A 56 -5.24 -17.18 5.98
CA LEU A 56 -4.82 -18.33 5.18
C LEU A 56 -4.29 -19.47 6.06
N ILE A 57 -3.51 -19.15 7.09
CA ILE A 57 -3.04 -20.13 8.08
C ILE A 57 -4.23 -20.79 8.79
N ALA A 58 -5.21 -19.98 9.22
CA ALA A 58 -6.42 -20.47 9.88
C ALA A 58 -7.28 -21.36 8.95
N ASP A 59 -7.40 -20.99 7.67
CA ASP A 59 -8.15 -21.79 6.68
C ASP A 59 -7.44 -23.13 6.40
N CYS A 60 -6.12 -23.12 6.25
CA CYS A 60 -5.31 -24.33 6.09
C CYS A 60 -5.45 -25.27 7.30
N GLN A 61 -5.39 -24.74 8.52
CA GLN A 61 -5.65 -25.50 9.76
C GLN A 61 -7.07 -26.08 9.78
N THR A 62 -8.06 -25.31 9.36
CA THR A 62 -9.46 -25.76 9.26
C THR A 62 -9.59 -26.91 8.28
N CYS A 63 -9.00 -26.79 7.09
CA CYS A 63 -8.97 -27.84 6.07
C CYS A 63 -8.30 -29.12 6.59
N HIS A 64 -7.16 -29.01 7.26
CA HIS A 64 -6.46 -30.15 7.86
C HIS A 64 -7.35 -30.88 8.88
N ASN A 65 -8.02 -30.15 9.76
CA ASN A 65 -8.92 -30.73 10.77
C ASN A 65 -10.16 -31.38 10.16
N VAL A 66 -10.75 -30.79 9.11
CA VAL A 66 -11.88 -31.36 8.37
C VAL A 66 -11.49 -32.67 7.67
N GLY A 67 -10.29 -32.73 7.09
CA GLY A 67 -9.74 -33.96 6.48
C GLY A 67 -9.64 -35.10 7.49
N ARG A 68 -9.01 -34.85 8.65
CA ARG A 68 -8.85 -35.86 9.71
C ARG A 68 -10.17 -36.31 10.33
N ARG A 69 -11.20 -35.46 10.36
CA ARG A 69 -12.54 -35.82 10.88
C ARG A 69 -13.38 -36.67 9.92
N LYS A 70 -13.03 -36.75 8.63
CA LYS A 70 -13.74 -37.60 7.66
C LYS A 70 -13.21 -39.04 7.62
N GLU A 71 -11.98 -39.29 8.07
CA GLU A 71 -11.36 -40.62 8.13
C GLU A 71 -11.72 -41.58 9.30
N PRO A 72 -12.34 -41.20 10.43
CA PRO A 72 -12.62 -42.15 11.52
C PRO A 72 -13.86 -43.02 11.28
N LYS A 73 -14.74 -42.64 10.34
CA LYS A 73 -16.02 -43.35 10.11
C LYS A 73 -15.84 -44.69 9.37
N LYS A 74 -14.78 -44.85 8.58
CA LYS A 74 -14.51 -46.11 7.85
C LYS A 74 -13.99 -47.22 8.77
N GLN A 75 -13.13 -46.89 9.73
CA GLN A 75 -12.61 -47.87 10.70
C GLN A 75 -13.70 -48.35 11.65
N LYS A 76 -14.54 -47.43 12.16
CA LYS A 76 -15.60 -47.76 13.12
C LYS A 76 -16.68 -48.69 12.55
N ASN A 77 -16.91 -48.67 11.23
CA ASN A 77 -17.86 -49.59 10.58
C ASN A 77 -17.27 -50.99 10.38
N LYS A 78 -15.97 -51.09 10.11
CA LYS A 78 -15.29 -52.38 9.92
C LYS A 78 -15.13 -53.15 11.24
N GLU A 79 -14.92 -52.41 12.33
CA GLU A 79 -14.85 -52.96 13.69
C GLU A 79 -16.20 -53.50 14.19
N ILE A 80 -17.33 -53.06 13.62
CA ILE A 80 -18.66 -53.61 13.95
C ILE A 80 -18.87 -54.95 13.25
N ASP A 81 -18.41 -55.08 11.99
CA ASP A 81 -18.53 -56.31 11.20
C ASP A 81 -17.68 -57.46 11.75
N ASP A 82 -16.52 -57.17 12.39
CA ASP A 82 -15.64 -58.19 12.98
C ASP A 82 -16.16 -58.75 14.33
N TRP A 83 -17.19 -58.13 14.93
CA TRP A 83 -17.82 -58.55 16.20
C TRP A 83 -19.21 -59.20 16.03
N GLN A 84 -19.70 -59.36 14.79
CA GLN A 84 -20.93 -60.12 14.46
C GLN A 84 -20.60 -61.54 13.98
#